data_AF-T1DV70-F1
#
_entry.id   AF-T1DV70-F1
#
_cell.length_a   1.000
_cell.length_b   1.000
_cell.length_c   1.000
_cell.angle_alpha   90.00
_cell.angle_beta   90.00
_cell.angle_gamma   90.00
#
_symmetry.space_group_name_H-M   'P 1'
#
loop_
_entity.id
_entity.type
_entity.pdbx_description
1 polymer ?
#
loop_
_entity_poly.entity_id
_entity_poly.type
_entity_poly.pdbx_seq_one_letter_code
_entity_poly.pdbx_strand_id
1 'polypeptide(L)'
;MSIAIIASITFYRYIKIPLHHTHHNQQTHQFIFDLTRVDSALDSKHCIYVYKASEPALKYYLFLDSVDLRYKIFERDTQNLTKDILQNSQNCSYITILASHISADLTQEIEQFIISIDPQAEVKRAQSGGEVLYIKAKIPKISQKLSKSLGLPIPKNTSENKSKK
;
A
#
# COMPACT_ATOMS: atom_id res chain seq x y z
N MET A 1 -30.45 -6.17 41.13
CA MET A 1 -30.52 -6.55 39.70
C MET A 1 -29.36 -5.92 38.95
N SER A 2 -28.10 -6.25 39.31
CA SER A 2 -26.98 -5.35 38.96
C SER A 2 -25.60 -6.00 38.76
N ILE A 3 -25.35 -7.23 39.23
CA ILE A 3 -24.02 -7.86 39.10
C ILE A 3 -23.93 -8.74 37.85
N ALA A 4 -25.00 -9.48 37.52
CA ALA A 4 -25.06 -10.36 36.34
C ALA A 4 -24.94 -9.59 35.01
N ILE A 5 -25.48 -8.36 34.95
CA ILE A 5 -25.41 -7.51 33.75
C ILE A 5 -23.99 -6.97 33.57
N ILE A 6 -23.33 -6.52 34.65
CA ILE A 6 -21.95 -6.03 34.60
C ILE A 6 -20.99 -7.17 34.19
N ALA A 7 -21.13 -8.36 34.79
CA ALA A 7 -20.33 -9.52 34.42
C ALA A 7 -20.52 -9.91 32.94
N SER A 8 -21.76 -9.82 32.42
CA SER A 8 -22.07 -10.12 31.02
C SER A 8 -21.47 -9.08 30.05
N ILE A 9 -21.50 -7.78 30.40
CA ILE A 9 -20.91 -6.72 29.57
C ILE A 9 -19.38 -6.85 29.52
N THR A 10 -18.74 -7.10 30.67
CA THR A 10 -17.28 -7.25 30.76
C THR A 10 -16.82 -8.49 30.01
N PHE A 11 -17.52 -9.63 30.15
CA PHE A 11 -17.22 -10.86 29.42
C PHE A 11 -17.45 -10.72 27.91
N TYR A 12 -18.53 -10.02 27.50
CA TYR A 12 -18.79 -9.73 26.09
C TYR A 12 -17.70 -8.84 25.47
N ARG A 13 -17.24 -7.80 26.18
CA ARG A 13 -16.08 -6.99 25.76
C ARG A 13 -14.80 -7.82 25.69
N TYR A 14 -14.57 -8.70 26.67
CA TYR A 14 -13.37 -9.54 26.74
C TYR A 14 -13.30 -10.59 25.63
N ILE A 15 -14.42 -11.04 25.08
CA ILE A 15 -14.46 -11.96 23.94
C ILE A 15 -14.44 -11.22 22.60
N LYS A 16 -15.11 -10.06 22.50
CA LYS A 16 -15.18 -9.31 21.23
C LYS A 16 -13.84 -8.70 20.82
N ILE A 17 -13.06 -8.21 21.79
CA ILE A 17 -11.74 -7.60 21.55
C ILE A 17 -10.75 -8.59 20.90
N PRO A 18 -10.50 -9.79 21.45
CA PRO A 18 -9.60 -10.75 20.82
C PRO A 18 -10.11 -11.24 19.47
N LEU A 19 -11.43 -11.41 19.27
CA LEU A 19 -11.98 -11.80 17.96
C LEU A 19 -11.69 -10.77 16.85
N HIS A 20 -11.92 -9.48 17.14
CA HIS A 20 -11.63 -8.41 16.18
C HIS A 20 -10.14 -8.32 15.84
N HIS A 21 -9.26 -8.50 16.83
CA HIS A 21 -7.82 -8.56 16.60
C HIS A 21 -7.41 -9.80 15.80
N THR A 22 -8.00 -10.97 16.03
CA THR A 22 -7.71 -12.17 15.24
C THR A 22 -8.12 -12.01 13.78
N HIS A 23 -9.29 -11.40 13.48
CA HIS A 23 -9.71 -11.16 12.10
C HIS A 23 -8.83 -10.12 11.39
N HIS A 24 -8.45 -9.04 12.09
CA HIS A 24 -7.55 -8.01 11.55
C HIS A 24 -6.17 -8.58 11.21
N ASN A 25 -5.62 -9.38 12.12
CA ASN A 25 -4.34 -10.03 11.95
C ASN A 25 -4.38 -11.06 10.82
N GLN A 26 -5.48 -11.81 10.67
CA GLN A 26 -5.68 -12.75 9.56
C GLN A 26 -5.83 -12.06 8.20
N GLN A 27 -6.50 -10.91 8.13
CA GLN A 27 -6.64 -10.15 6.87
C GLN A 27 -5.33 -9.46 6.47
N THR A 28 -4.63 -8.86 7.43
CA THR A 28 -3.27 -8.32 7.21
C THR A 28 -2.30 -9.44 6.80
N HIS A 29 -2.42 -10.62 7.42
CA HIS A 29 -1.67 -11.81 7.02
C HIS A 29 -1.96 -12.21 5.57
N GLN A 30 -3.23 -12.28 5.18
CA GLN A 30 -3.61 -12.65 3.81
C GLN A 30 -3.04 -11.65 2.78
N PHE A 31 -3.07 -10.34 3.06
CA PHE A 31 -2.52 -9.35 2.12
C PHE A 31 -0.99 -9.34 2.05
N ILE A 32 -0.32 -9.61 3.17
CA ILE A 32 1.14 -9.78 3.17
C ILE A 32 1.52 -11.07 2.44
N PHE A 33 0.76 -12.15 2.65
CA PHE A 33 0.93 -13.40 1.94
C PHE A 33 0.69 -13.27 0.43
N ASP A 34 -0.37 -12.54 0.04
CA ASP A 34 -0.62 -12.19 -1.35
C ASP A 34 0.57 -11.40 -1.92
N LEU A 35 1.12 -10.44 -1.17
CA LEU A 35 2.27 -9.63 -1.58
C LEU A 35 3.55 -10.46 -1.78
N THR A 36 3.87 -11.38 -0.87
CA THR A 36 5.13 -12.13 -0.87
C THR A 36 5.15 -13.30 -1.85
N ARG A 37 3.98 -13.78 -2.30
CA ARG A 37 3.86 -14.92 -3.22
C ARG A 37 3.58 -14.56 -4.67
N VAL A 38 3.36 -13.29 -5.01
CA VAL A 38 3.33 -12.92 -6.42
C VAL A 38 4.77 -12.81 -6.91
N ASP A 39 5.22 -13.71 -7.79
CA ASP A 39 6.56 -13.66 -8.42
C ASP A 39 6.88 -12.27 -9.00
N SER A 40 5.85 -11.53 -9.42
CA SER A 40 5.99 -10.16 -9.90
C SER A 40 6.47 -9.18 -8.83
N ALA A 41 6.20 -9.40 -7.55
CA ALA A 41 6.66 -8.53 -6.45
C ALA A 41 8.19 -8.56 -6.27
N LEU A 42 8.84 -9.61 -6.77
CA LEU A 42 10.30 -9.72 -6.83
C LEU A 42 10.87 -9.17 -8.15
N ASP A 43 10.02 -8.83 -9.13
CA ASP A 43 10.45 -8.16 -10.36
C ASP A 43 10.98 -6.76 -10.01
N SER A 44 12.17 -6.46 -10.54
CA SER A 44 12.78 -5.12 -10.51
C SER A 44 11.87 -3.98 -11.00
N LYS A 45 10.84 -4.29 -11.80
CA LYS A 45 9.84 -3.34 -12.32
C LYS A 45 8.58 -3.25 -11.46
N HIS A 46 8.51 -3.93 -10.33
CA HIS A 46 7.41 -3.85 -9.39
C HIS A 46 7.84 -3.01 -8.18
N CYS A 47 7.15 -1.90 -7.96
CA CYS A 47 7.47 -0.98 -6.88
C CYS A 47 6.46 -1.12 -5.75
N ILE A 48 6.94 -1.46 -4.57
CA ILE A 48 6.10 -1.77 -3.41
C ILE A 48 6.20 -0.61 -2.43
N TYR A 49 5.05 -0.10 -2.02
CA TYR A 49 4.91 0.99 -1.06
C TYR A 49 4.15 0.49 0.16
N VAL A 50 4.71 0.72 1.34
CA VAL A 50 4.21 0.19 2.61
C VAL A 50 3.97 1.35 3.55
N TYR A 51 2.77 1.44 4.10
CA TYR A 51 2.47 2.46 5.09
C TYR A 51 3.28 2.18 6.35
N LYS A 52 3.82 3.22 6.99
CA LYS A 52 4.70 3.09 8.16
C LYS A 52 4.11 2.21 9.27
N ALA A 53 2.80 2.29 9.53
CA ALA A 53 2.17 1.45 10.55
C ALA A 53 2.07 -0.04 10.18
N SER A 54 2.19 -0.38 8.89
CA SER A 54 2.17 -1.76 8.37
C SER A 54 3.56 -2.41 8.37
N GLU A 55 4.62 -1.62 8.42
CA GLU A 55 6.00 -2.10 8.29
C GLU A 55 6.38 -3.18 9.32
N PRO A 56 6.05 -3.04 10.63
CA PRO A 56 6.44 -4.06 11.61
C PRO A 56 5.84 -5.44 11.31
N ALA A 57 4.57 -5.46 10.88
CA ALA A 57 3.90 -6.69 10.49
C ALA A 57 4.55 -7.30 9.25
N LEU A 58 4.81 -6.47 8.22
CA LEU A 58 5.48 -6.94 7.00
C LEU A 58 6.86 -7.55 7.29
N LYS A 59 7.71 -6.85 8.06
CA LYS A 59 9.04 -7.34 8.44
C LYS A 59 9.00 -8.69 9.15
N TYR A 60 8.04 -8.87 10.05
CA TYR A 60 7.85 -10.14 10.76
C TYR A 60 7.58 -11.29 9.78
N TYR A 61 6.68 -11.10 8.81
CA TYR A 61 6.37 -12.14 7.83
C TYR A 61 7.49 -12.37 6.81
N LEU A 62 8.16 -11.31 6.33
CA LEU A 62 9.33 -11.46 5.45
C LEU A 62 10.43 -12.30 6.11
N PHE A 63 10.64 -12.11 7.41
CA PHE A 63 11.57 -12.92 8.19
C PHE A 63 11.12 -14.40 8.28
N LEU A 64 9.86 -14.66 8.61
CA LEU A 64 9.34 -16.03 8.73
C LEU A 64 9.43 -16.80 7.40
N ASP A 65 9.11 -16.14 6.29
CA ASP A 65 9.08 -16.76 4.96
C ASP A 65 10.44 -16.69 4.23
N SER A 66 11.46 -16.08 4.85
CA SER A 66 12.79 -15.86 4.25
C SER A 66 12.75 -15.15 2.89
N VAL A 67 11.85 -14.18 2.74
CA VAL A 67 11.66 -13.42 1.50
C VAL A 67 12.41 -12.09 1.58
N ASP A 68 13.29 -11.84 0.62
CA ASP A 68 13.91 -10.53 0.43
C ASP A 68 13.05 -9.67 -0.51
N LEU A 69 12.18 -8.87 0.10
CA LEU A 69 11.27 -7.97 -0.62
C LEU A 69 11.76 -6.53 -0.52
N ARG A 70 11.98 -5.89 -1.67
CA ARG A 70 12.31 -4.46 -1.73
C ARG A 70 11.02 -3.63 -1.69
N TYR A 71 10.90 -2.77 -0.68
CA TYR A 71 9.77 -1.87 -0.53
C TYR A 71 10.22 -0.48 -0.06
N LYS A 72 9.36 0.52 -0.29
CA LYS A 72 9.50 1.89 0.22
C LYS A 72 8.46 2.17 1.28
N ILE A 73 8.83 2.93 2.30
CA ILE A 73 7.90 3.33 3.36
C ILE A 73 7.32 4.69 3.02
N PHE A 74 6.01 4.85 3.24
CA PHE A 74 5.36 6.16 3.20
C PHE A 74 4.61 6.45 4.50
N GLU A 75 4.45 7.73 4.81
CA GLU A 75 3.75 8.21 6.00
C GLU A 75 2.35 8.71 5.66
N ARG A 76 1.66 9.35 6.61
CA ARG A 76 0.28 9.82 6.43
C ARG A 76 0.14 10.83 5.29
N ASP A 77 1.18 11.61 5.02
CA ASP A 77 1.22 12.55 3.90
C ASP A 77 1.39 11.82 2.56
N THR A 78 0.26 11.68 1.86
CA THR A 78 0.12 11.08 0.53
C THR A 78 0.80 11.89 -0.57
N GLN A 79 1.16 13.17 -0.35
CA GLN A 79 1.83 13.97 -1.38
C GLN A 79 3.20 13.38 -1.73
N ASN A 80 3.92 12.88 -0.73
CA ASN A 80 5.21 12.24 -0.93
C ASN A 80 5.06 10.90 -1.66
N LEU A 81 4.05 10.10 -1.28
CA LEU A 81 3.71 8.86 -1.98
C LEU A 81 3.39 9.12 -3.47
N THR A 82 2.55 10.13 -3.72
CA THR A 82 2.13 10.53 -5.07
C THR A 82 3.32 10.99 -5.91
N LYS A 83 4.15 11.89 -5.37
CA LYS A 83 5.38 12.35 -6.02
C LYS A 83 6.30 11.18 -6.36
N ASP A 84 6.51 10.27 -5.42
CA ASP A 84 7.38 9.12 -5.60
C ASP A 84 6.87 8.17 -6.68
N ILE A 85 5.58 7.85 -6.68
CA ILE A 85 4.97 6.98 -7.70
C ILE A 85 5.13 7.60 -9.09
N LEU A 86 4.87 8.91 -9.20
CA LEU A 86 4.96 9.62 -10.47
C LEU A 86 6.40 9.74 -10.98
N GLN A 87 7.37 9.98 -10.11
CA GLN A 87 8.79 10.02 -10.48
C GLN A 87 9.34 8.64 -10.85
N ASN A 88 8.93 7.58 -10.13
CA ASN A 88 9.41 6.23 -10.39
C ASN A 88 8.63 5.49 -11.49
N SER A 89 7.56 6.10 -12.03
CA SER A 89 6.73 5.55 -13.12
C SER A 89 7.50 5.17 -14.39
N GLN A 90 8.71 5.69 -14.59
CA GLN A 90 9.58 5.31 -15.70
C GLN A 90 10.25 3.95 -15.50
N ASN A 91 10.45 3.55 -14.24
CA ASN A 91 11.15 2.32 -13.85
C ASN A 91 10.18 1.24 -13.34
N CYS A 92 9.03 1.65 -12.82
CA CYS A 92 8.00 0.75 -12.31
C CYS A 92 6.93 0.49 -13.39
N SER A 93 6.72 -0.78 -13.75
CA SER A 93 5.56 -1.20 -14.57
C SER A 93 4.32 -1.50 -13.73
N TYR A 94 4.55 -1.88 -12.47
CA TYR A 94 3.48 -2.18 -11.51
C TYR A 94 3.80 -1.51 -10.17
N ILE A 95 2.74 -1.17 -9.45
CA ILE A 95 2.82 -0.79 -8.05
C ILE A 95 1.95 -1.67 -7.20
N THR A 96 2.42 -1.92 -5.98
CA THR A 96 1.59 -2.42 -4.91
C THR A 96 1.66 -1.49 -3.71
N ILE A 97 0.51 -1.20 -3.12
CA ILE A 97 0.40 -0.43 -1.88
C ILE A 97 -0.17 -1.36 -0.81
N LEU A 98 0.54 -1.49 0.30
CA LEU A 98 0.08 -2.15 1.52
C LEU A 98 -0.06 -1.11 2.63
N ALA A 99 -1.26 -0.95 3.15
CA ALA A 99 -1.52 -0.08 4.28
C ALA A 99 -2.49 -0.74 5.27
N SER A 100 -2.26 -0.52 6.56
CA SER A 100 -3.05 -1.08 7.66
C SER A 100 -3.14 -0.06 8.77
N HIS A 101 -4.22 -0.10 9.53
CA HIS A 101 -4.51 0.89 10.59
C HIS A 101 -4.57 2.33 10.04
N ILE A 102 -5.07 2.48 8.81
CA ILE A 102 -5.30 3.80 8.20
C ILE A 102 -6.75 4.26 8.42
N SER A 103 -6.95 5.57 8.38
CA SER A 103 -8.28 6.19 8.42
C SER A 103 -8.99 6.06 7.08
N ALA A 104 -10.32 6.02 7.10
CA ALA A 104 -11.15 5.96 5.89
C ALA A 104 -10.82 7.07 4.88
N ASP A 105 -10.55 8.29 5.35
CA ASP A 105 -10.17 9.41 4.48
C ASP A 105 -8.86 9.14 3.73
N LEU A 106 -7.88 8.54 4.40
CA LEU A 106 -6.58 8.22 3.81
C LEU A 106 -6.71 7.07 2.82
N THR A 107 -7.55 6.08 3.13
CA THR A 107 -7.90 5.00 2.20
C THR A 107 -8.49 5.56 0.91
N GLN A 108 -9.50 6.44 1.03
CA GLN A 108 -10.16 7.05 -0.12
C GLN A 108 -9.19 7.88 -0.95
N GLU A 109 -8.32 8.66 -0.31
CA GLU A 109 -7.32 9.49 -0.99
C GLU A 109 -6.35 8.63 -1.81
N ILE A 110 -5.79 7.57 -1.21
CA ILE A 110 -4.88 6.64 -1.90
C ILE A 110 -5.60 5.98 -3.08
N GLU A 111 -6.82 5.49 -2.87
CA GLU A 111 -7.60 4.83 -3.91
C GLU A 111 -7.96 5.75 -5.07
N GLN A 112 -8.44 6.95 -4.80
CA GLN A 112 -8.78 7.93 -5.83
C GLN A 112 -7.55 8.24 -6.69
N PHE A 113 -6.40 8.43 -6.05
CA PHE A 113 -5.16 8.64 -6.76
C PHE A 113 -4.79 7.44 -7.65
N ILE A 114 -4.81 6.21 -7.11
CA ILE A 114 -4.45 5.04 -7.91
C ILE A 114 -5.43 4.76 -9.03
N ILE A 115 -6.74 4.89 -8.79
CA ILE A 115 -7.78 4.72 -9.82
C ILE A 115 -7.63 5.77 -10.93
N SER A 116 -7.17 6.98 -10.60
CA SER A 116 -6.88 8.01 -11.61
C SER A 116 -5.71 7.64 -12.54
N ILE A 117 -4.79 6.78 -12.08
CA ILE A 117 -3.65 6.27 -12.86
C ILE A 117 -4.02 4.99 -13.61
N ASP A 118 -4.69 4.06 -12.92
CA ASP A 118 -5.13 2.78 -13.44
C ASP A 118 -6.59 2.51 -13.02
N PRO A 119 -7.56 2.78 -13.91
CA PRO A 119 -8.97 2.52 -13.63
C PRO A 119 -9.30 1.03 -13.42
N GLN A 120 -8.38 0.12 -13.77
CA GLN A 120 -8.53 -1.33 -13.61
C GLN A 120 -7.70 -1.88 -12.44
N ALA A 121 -7.22 -1.01 -11.55
CA ALA A 121 -6.46 -1.41 -10.37
C ALA A 121 -7.25 -2.42 -9.51
N GLU A 122 -6.55 -3.45 -9.04
CA GLU A 122 -7.08 -4.39 -8.05
C GLU A 122 -7.03 -3.72 -6.68
N VAL A 123 -8.19 -3.55 -6.04
CA VAL A 123 -8.32 -2.95 -4.71
C VAL A 123 -8.99 -3.95 -3.77
N LYS A 124 -8.28 -4.32 -2.70
CA LYS A 124 -8.77 -5.20 -1.63
C LYS A 124 -8.81 -4.42 -0.33
N ARG A 125 -9.93 -4.53 0.37
CA ARG A 125 -10.17 -3.85 1.67
C ARG A 125 -10.54 -4.84 2.76
N ALA A 126 -10.16 -4.49 3.97
CA ALA A 126 -10.54 -5.19 5.18
C ALA A 126 -10.83 -4.18 6.29
N GLN A 127 -11.95 -4.35 7.01
CA GLN A 127 -12.35 -3.48 8.12
C GLN A 127 -12.30 -4.24 9.44
N SER A 128 -11.38 -3.86 10.34
CA SER A 128 -11.42 -4.31 11.74
C SER A 128 -10.58 -3.39 12.65
N GLY A 129 -11.21 -2.46 13.37
CA GLY A 129 -10.51 -1.54 14.28
C GLY A 129 -9.57 -0.52 13.60
N GLY A 130 -9.63 -0.45 12.27
CA GLY A 130 -8.85 0.36 11.34
C GLY A 130 -9.04 -0.22 9.93
N GLU A 131 -8.71 0.53 8.88
CA GLU A 131 -8.77 0.00 7.51
C GLU A 131 -7.45 -0.67 7.13
N VAL A 132 -7.56 -1.79 6.43
CA VAL A 132 -6.45 -2.45 5.72
C VAL A 132 -6.75 -2.35 4.23
N LEU A 133 -5.75 -1.86 3.50
CA LEU A 133 -5.80 -1.59 2.08
C LEU A 133 -4.65 -2.32 1.40
N TYR A 134 -5.00 -3.11 0.39
CA TYR A 134 -4.06 -3.67 -0.57
C TYR A 134 -4.48 -3.22 -1.96
N ILE A 135 -3.58 -2.56 -2.69
CA ILE A 135 -3.80 -2.14 -4.07
C ILE A 135 -2.72 -2.70 -4.95
N LYS A 136 -3.08 -3.27 -6.11
CA LYS A 136 -2.16 -3.58 -7.19
C LYS A 136 -2.61 -2.86 -8.45
N ALA A 137 -1.74 -2.02 -9.01
CA ALA A 137 -2.05 -1.23 -10.20
C ALA A 137 -0.92 -1.32 -11.21
N LYS A 138 -1.28 -1.30 -12.50
CA LYS A 138 -0.35 -1.15 -13.60
C LYS A 138 -0.08 0.33 -13.78
N ILE A 139 1.19 0.73 -13.76
CA ILE A 139 1.52 2.12 -14.10
C ILE A 139 1.60 2.21 -15.63
N PRO A 140 0.66 2.89 -16.31
CA PRO A 140 0.90 3.26 -17.70
C PRO A 140 2.15 4.13 -17.71
N LYS A 141 3.11 3.88 -18.60
CA LYS A 141 4.27 4.76 -18.78
C LYS A 141 3.74 6.18 -18.87
N ILE A 142 3.96 6.97 -17.83
CA ILE A 142 3.30 8.26 -17.71
C ILE A 142 3.87 9.13 -18.82
N SER A 143 3.07 9.30 -19.86
CA SER A 143 3.36 10.23 -20.94
C SER A 143 3.59 11.60 -20.32
N GLN A 144 4.63 12.31 -20.77
CA GLN A 144 5.06 13.65 -20.33
C GLN A 144 3.92 14.66 -20.14
N LYS A 145 2.74 14.42 -20.73
CA LYS A 145 1.50 15.17 -20.56
C LYS A 145 0.96 15.21 -19.12
N LEU A 146 1.00 14.10 -18.37
CA LEU A 146 0.45 14.07 -17.00
C LEU A 146 1.40 14.73 -15.99
N SER A 147 2.71 14.57 -16.17
CA SER A 147 3.75 15.23 -15.36
C SER A 147 3.63 16.76 -15.39
N LYS A 148 3.29 17.31 -16.57
CA LYS A 148 3.01 18.75 -16.75
C LYS A 148 1.73 19.21 -16.06
N SER A 149 0.67 18.40 -16.08
CA SER A 149 -0.61 18.72 -15.42
C SER A 149 -0.49 18.74 -13.89
N LEU A 150 0.46 17.98 -13.33
CA LEU A 150 0.65 17.81 -11.88
C LEU A 150 1.80 18.67 -11.31
N GLY A 151 2.40 19.55 -12.12
CA GLY A 151 3.46 20.47 -11.68
C GLY A 151 4.76 19.77 -11.26
N LEU A 152 5.01 18.54 -11.73
CA LEU A 152 6.19 17.77 -11.35
C LEU A 152 7.37 18.03 -12.28
N PRO A 153 8.61 18.04 -11.75
CA PRO A 153 9.80 18.18 -12.57
C PRO A 153 9.87 17.03 -13.56
N ILE A 154 9.89 17.36 -14.85
CA ILE A 154 10.04 16.40 -15.93
C ILE A 154 11.46 15.84 -15.85
N PRO A 155 11.65 14.51 -15.81
CA PRO A 155 12.99 13.94 -15.91
C PRO A 155 13.60 14.41 -17.23
N LYS A 156 14.70 15.17 -17.15
CA LYS A 156 15.48 15.52 -18.34
C LYS A 156 16.03 14.22 -18.92
N ASN A 157 15.49 13.78 -20.05
CA ASN A 157 16.16 12.79 -20.88
C ASN A 157 17.58 13.32 -21.12
N THR A 158 18.57 12.67 -20.54
CA THR A 158 19.97 12.91 -20.84
C THR A 158 20.24 12.22 -22.18
N SER A 159 19.76 12.81 -23.27
CA SER A 159 20.22 12.51 -24.62
C SER A 159 20.83 13.76 -25.24
N GLU A 160 21.88 14.28 -24.61
CA GLU A 160 22.76 15.27 -25.24
C GLU A 160 24.22 14.86 -25.02
N ASN A 161 24.73 14.11 -25.98
CA ASN A 161 26.09 14.21 -26.52
C ASN A 161 26.20 13.18 -27.65
N LYS A 162 26.64 13.49 -28.87
CA LYS A 162 26.95 14.75 -29.52
C LYS A 162 27.06 14.39 -31.01
N SER A 163 26.38 15.18 -31.85
CA SER A 163 26.87 15.75 -33.10
C SER A 163 27.72 14.87 -34.04
N LYS A 164 27.17 14.67 -35.24
CA LYS A 164 27.91 14.64 -36.51
C LYS A 164 29.11 15.59 -36.48
N LYS A 165 30.27 15.08 -36.92
CA LYS A 165 31.07 15.72 -37.97
C LYS A 165 31.82 14.64 -38.74
#